data_AF-A0A979G4G7-F1
#
_entry.id   AF-A0A979G4G7-F1
#
_cell.length_a   1.000
_cell.length_b   1.000
_cell.length_c   1.000
_cell.angle_alpha   90.00
_cell.angle_beta   90.00
_cell.angle_gamma   90.00
#
_symmetry.space_group_name_H-M   'P 1'
#
loop_
_entity.id
_entity.type
_entity.pdbx_description
1 polymer ?
#
loop_
_entity_poly.entity_id
_entity_poly.type
_entity_poly.pdbx_seq_one_letter_code
_entity_poly.pdbx_strand_id
1 'polypeptide(L)'
;MKTHLGTRIARPLVYLGLLAIATLLTFSSCSKDDNNEHPSKTFVLVHGAFQAPYAWQFVKTKLEASGNNVVVVELPGHGQDQTDPKKITINTYRDKVVAAINATNGPVVLVGHSLGGAIITAVADSIPGKVERLVYLAGFVPANNQSILDLTTMDPNSLFGPSLEFSADGSLAIISNDKIVPVFAQDANDEVKKLLMDNNRPEPIAPQADKVFLKNPAFAGVPKYYIQTIQDHAITIDLQKKMISAAGIKNVYSVESGHCPMLTQADKVSDLLLQIAK
;
A
#
# COMPACT_ATOMS: atom_id res chain seq x y z
N MET A 1 29.64 -61.94 -91.51
CA MET A 1 31.05 -62.26 -91.78
C MET A 1 31.88 -61.73 -90.61
N LYS A 2 32.49 -62.63 -89.81
CA LYS A 2 33.51 -62.37 -88.75
C LYS A 2 33.02 -61.55 -87.52
N THR A 3 33.34 -61.77 -86.25
CA THR A 3 34.34 -62.62 -85.53
C THR A 3 34.01 -62.60 -84.02
N HIS A 4 34.55 -63.60 -83.29
CA HIS A 4 34.47 -63.91 -81.85
C HIS A 4 34.75 -62.79 -80.81
N LEU A 5 34.11 -62.91 -79.63
CA LEU A 5 34.64 -62.98 -78.23
C LEU A 5 33.41 -62.81 -77.30
N GLY A 6 33.07 -63.61 -76.28
CA GLY A 6 33.86 -64.23 -75.22
C GLY A 6 33.64 -63.44 -73.91
N THR A 7 32.77 -63.88 -72.99
CA THR A 7 32.83 -63.46 -71.57
C THR A 7 32.01 -64.35 -70.62
N ARG A 8 32.49 -64.39 -69.37
CA ARG A 8 32.23 -65.32 -68.27
C ARG A 8 31.26 -64.74 -67.22
N ILE A 9 30.50 -65.66 -66.60
CA ILE A 9 30.24 -65.83 -65.14
C ILE A 9 29.34 -64.84 -64.35
N ALA A 10 28.50 -65.48 -63.52
CA ALA A 10 28.01 -65.15 -62.17
C ALA A 10 26.58 -64.59 -61.96
N ARG A 11 25.92 -65.28 -61.02
CA ARG A 11 24.60 -65.13 -60.39
C ARG A 11 24.63 -64.10 -59.24
N PRO A 12 23.46 -63.62 -58.75
CA PRO A 12 23.35 -62.33 -58.08
C PRO A 12 23.65 -62.41 -56.57
N LEU A 13 24.21 -61.31 -56.03
CA LEU A 13 24.26 -61.02 -54.60
C LEU A 13 23.20 -59.95 -54.26
N VAL A 14 22.36 -60.27 -53.28
CA VAL A 14 21.39 -59.38 -52.64
C VAL A 14 22.14 -58.48 -51.65
N TYR A 15 22.02 -57.16 -51.80
CA TYR A 15 22.52 -56.19 -50.81
C TYR A 15 21.43 -55.92 -49.75
N LEU A 16 21.72 -56.28 -48.51
CA LEU A 16 20.99 -55.81 -47.31
C LEU A 16 21.45 -54.38 -46.99
N GLY A 17 20.54 -53.41 -47.00
CA GLY A 17 20.78 -52.07 -46.48
C GLY A 17 20.62 -52.04 -44.95
N LEU A 18 21.67 -51.61 -44.24
CA LEU A 18 21.62 -51.29 -42.81
C LEU A 18 21.21 -49.82 -42.64
N LEU A 19 20.05 -49.60 -42.01
CA LEU A 19 19.55 -48.29 -41.60
C LEU A 19 20.07 -48.00 -40.18
N ALA A 20 20.93 -46.99 -40.02
CA ALA A 20 21.38 -46.53 -38.70
C ALA A 20 20.30 -45.61 -38.09
N ILE A 21 19.69 -46.05 -36.99
CA ILE A 21 18.77 -45.25 -36.18
C ILE A 21 19.60 -44.49 -35.13
N ALA A 22 19.65 -43.16 -35.23
CA ALA A 22 20.24 -42.31 -34.21
C ALA A 22 19.22 -42.07 -33.08
N THR A 23 19.46 -42.66 -31.91
CA THR A 23 18.68 -42.41 -30.69
C THR A 23 19.12 -41.09 -30.06
N LEU A 24 18.27 -40.05 -30.12
CA LEU A 24 18.43 -38.85 -29.31
C LEU A 24 18.13 -39.19 -27.84
N LEU A 25 19.14 -39.11 -26.97
CA LEU A 25 18.97 -39.10 -25.52
C LEU A 25 18.67 -37.66 -25.08
N THR A 26 17.41 -37.37 -24.75
CA THR A 26 17.03 -36.12 -24.09
C THR A 26 17.32 -36.22 -22.60
N PHE A 27 18.32 -35.49 -22.11
CA PHE A 27 18.50 -35.26 -20.68
C PHE A 27 17.37 -34.35 -20.19
N SER A 28 16.38 -34.90 -19.48
CA SER A 28 15.47 -34.10 -18.66
C SER A 28 16.21 -33.65 -17.42
N SER A 29 16.72 -32.41 -17.44
CA SER A 29 17.13 -31.72 -16.23
C SER A 29 15.87 -31.40 -15.42
N CYS A 30 15.62 -32.15 -14.35
CA CYS A 30 14.65 -31.76 -13.34
C CYS A 30 15.23 -30.61 -12.53
N SER A 31 15.02 -29.38 -13.01
CA SER A 31 15.12 -28.19 -12.17
C SER A 31 13.97 -28.29 -11.17
N LYS A 32 14.30 -28.38 -9.87
CA LYS A 32 13.32 -28.08 -8.83
C LYS A 32 13.05 -26.58 -8.94
N ASP A 33 11.93 -26.23 -9.56
CA ASP A 33 11.38 -24.88 -9.48
C ASP A 33 10.88 -24.68 -8.06
N ASP A 34 11.75 -24.19 -7.18
CA ASP A 34 11.37 -23.59 -5.90
C ASP A 34 10.71 -22.22 -6.14
N ASN A 35 9.76 -22.14 -7.08
CA ASN A 35 8.91 -20.98 -7.25
C ASN A 35 7.89 -20.99 -6.11
N ASN A 36 8.33 -20.48 -4.95
CA ASN A 36 7.42 -19.84 -4.01
C ASN A 36 6.84 -18.58 -4.68
N GLU A 37 6.08 -18.75 -5.76
CA GLU A 37 5.17 -17.72 -6.27
C GLU A 37 4.07 -17.56 -5.22
N HIS A 38 4.34 -16.72 -4.23
CA HIS A 38 3.29 -16.19 -3.38
C HIS A 38 2.27 -15.51 -4.30
N PRO A 39 0.98 -15.85 -4.23
CA PRO A 39 -0.01 -15.25 -5.11
C PRO A 39 0.02 -13.73 -4.94
N SER A 40 0.18 -13.04 -6.07
CA SER A 40 0.23 -11.57 -6.14
C SER A 40 -0.92 -10.95 -5.35
N LYS A 41 -0.61 -9.98 -4.48
CA LYS A 41 -1.59 -9.24 -3.70
C LYS A 41 -1.89 -7.90 -4.35
N THR A 42 -3.07 -7.36 -4.05
CA THR A 42 -3.43 -5.99 -4.39
C THR A 42 -3.37 -5.12 -3.14
N PHE A 43 -2.48 -4.14 -3.12
CA PHE A 43 -2.40 -3.12 -2.09
C PHE A 43 -3.17 -1.88 -2.51
N VAL A 44 -3.98 -1.33 -1.62
CA VAL A 44 -4.62 -0.03 -1.78
C VAL A 44 -4.08 0.90 -0.70
N LEU A 45 -3.35 1.93 -1.11
CA LEU A 45 -2.63 2.85 -0.23
C LEU A 45 -3.35 4.20 -0.15
N VAL A 46 -3.69 4.62 1.07
CA VAL A 46 -4.44 5.84 1.38
C VAL A 46 -3.56 6.78 2.22
N HIS A 47 -3.28 7.96 1.69
CA HIS A 47 -2.41 8.96 2.34
C HIS A 47 -3.10 9.71 3.49
N GLY A 48 -2.30 10.41 4.29
CA GLY A 48 -2.76 11.28 5.37
C GLY A 48 -3.15 12.69 4.91
N ALA A 49 -3.47 13.54 5.89
CA ALA A 49 -3.70 14.97 5.69
C ALA A 49 -2.41 15.68 5.23
N PHE A 50 -2.54 16.79 4.51
CA PHE A 50 -1.44 17.59 3.94
C PHE A 50 -0.56 16.82 2.93
N GLN A 51 -1.00 15.64 2.51
CA GLN A 51 -0.27 14.76 1.61
C GLN A 51 -1.08 14.45 0.35
N ALA A 52 -0.49 13.71 -0.57
CA ALA A 52 -1.15 13.25 -1.79
C ALA A 52 -0.51 11.92 -2.23
N PRO A 53 -0.85 11.36 -3.40
CA PRO A 53 -0.27 10.10 -3.87
C PRO A 53 1.27 10.02 -3.83
N TYR A 54 1.98 11.14 -3.97
CA TYR A 54 3.45 11.19 -3.88
C TYR A 54 3.99 10.56 -2.59
N ALA A 55 3.24 10.62 -1.49
CA ALA A 55 3.67 10.12 -0.18
C ALA A 55 3.96 8.62 -0.21
N TRP A 56 3.35 7.88 -1.13
CA TRP A 56 3.53 6.44 -1.28
C TRP A 56 4.48 6.03 -2.39
N GLN A 57 5.13 6.97 -3.09
CA GLN A 57 5.87 6.66 -4.32
C GLN A 57 6.95 5.59 -4.13
N PHE A 58 7.73 5.66 -3.05
CA PHE A 58 8.83 4.72 -2.80
C PHE A 58 8.31 3.34 -2.39
N VAL A 59 7.29 3.29 -1.53
CA VAL A 59 6.64 2.04 -1.11
C VAL A 59 5.95 1.37 -2.29
N LYS A 60 5.25 2.15 -3.14
CA LYS A 60 4.63 1.66 -4.38
C LYS A 60 5.66 0.95 -5.26
N THR A 61 6.77 1.63 -5.56
CA THR A 61 7.84 1.07 -6.41
C THR A 61 8.34 -0.27 -5.88
N LYS A 62 8.56 -0.39 -4.56
CA LYS A 62 9.08 -1.62 -3.96
C LYS A 62 8.04 -2.76 -3.91
N LEU A 63 6.78 -2.46 -3.62
CA LEU A 63 5.71 -3.45 -3.64
C LEU A 63 5.45 -3.99 -5.07
N GLU A 64 5.47 -3.12 -6.08
CA GLU A 64 5.35 -3.49 -7.49
C GLU A 64 6.54 -4.32 -7.96
N ALA A 65 7.77 -3.94 -7.58
CA ALA A 65 8.98 -4.72 -7.86
C ALA A 65 8.95 -6.12 -7.22
N SER A 66 8.14 -6.31 -6.18
CA SER A 66 7.90 -7.61 -5.53
C SER A 66 6.73 -8.40 -6.14
N GLY A 67 6.23 -7.99 -7.31
CA GLY A 67 5.19 -8.70 -8.06
C GLY A 67 3.75 -8.40 -7.64
N ASN A 68 3.51 -7.35 -6.85
CA ASN A 68 2.17 -6.99 -6.35
C ASN A 68 1.52 -5.90 -7.20
N ASN A 69 0.19 -5.88 -7.22
CA ASN A 69 -0.58 -4.77 -7.75
C ASN A 69 -0.69 -3.68 -6.69
N VAL A 70 -0.47 -2.42 -7.05
CA VAL A 70 -0.54 -1.30 -6.10
C VAL A 70 -1.42 -0.19 -6.66
N VAL A 71 -2.44 0.17 -5.92
CA VAL A 71 -3.30 1.32 -6.18
C VAL A 71 -3.03 2.37 -5.12
N VAL A 72 -2.55 3.54 -5.53
CA VAL A 72 -2.42 4.70 -4.65
C VAL A 72 -3.61 5.62 -4.90
N VAL A 73 -4.41 5.87 -3.86
CA VAL A 73 -5.63 6.67 -3.99
C VAL A 73 -5.29 8.15 -3.84
N GLU A 74 -5.71 8.97 -4.82
CA GLU A 74 -5.78 10.44 -4.64
C GLU A 74 -7.12 10.78 -4.00
N LEU A 75 -7.09 11.36 -2.79
CA LEU A 75 -8.30 11.79 -2.10
C LEU A 75 -8.82 13.13 -2.65
N PRO A 76 -10.15 13.36 -2.65
CA PRO A 76 -10.73 14.67 -2.95
C PRO A 76 -10.03 15.82 -2.22
N GLY A 77 -9.81 16.95 -2.89
CA GLY A 77 -9.15 18.13 -2.31
C GLY A 77 -7.63 17.99 -2.08
N HIS A 78 -7.01 16.90 -2.52
CA HIS A 78 -5.58 16.65 -2.40
C HIS A 78 -4.93 16.42 -3.76
N GLY A 79 -3.60 16.58 -3.83
CA GLY A 79 -2.87 16.36 -5.08
C GLY A 79 -3.44 17.22 -6.20
N GLN A 80 -3.81 16.66 -7.34
CA GLN A 80 -4.40 17.45 -8.44
C GLN A 80 -5.93 17.57 -8.37
N ASP A 81 -6.58 16.98 -7.36
CA ASP A 81 -8.02 17.03 -7.20
C ASP A 81 -8.49 18.44 -6.75
N GLN A 82 -9.49 18.98 -7.45
CA GLN A 82 -10.01 20.33 -7.24
C GLN A 82 -11.40 20.34 -6.59
N THR A 83 -11.79 19.25 -5.91
CA THR A 83 -13.05 19.21 -5.17
C THR A 83 -13.10 20.34 -4.16
N ASP A 84 -14.21 21.09 -4.18
CA ASP A 84 -14.46 22.18 -3.22
C ASP A 84 -14.36 21.65 -1.77
N PRO A 85 -13.42 22.17 -0.95
CA PRO A 85 -13.20 21.72 0.43
C PRO A 85 -14.47 21.68 1.27
N LYS A 86 -15.44 22.57 1.01
CA LYS A 86 -16.71 22.64 1.74
C LYS A 86 -17.66 21.48 1.47
N LYS A 87 -17.42 20.71 0.41
CA LYS A 87 -18.21 19.53 0.03
C LYS A 87 -17.57 18.21 0.48
N ILE A 88 -16.40 18.29 1.10
CA ILE A 88 -15.62 17.13 1.48
C ILE A 88 -16.01 16.69 2.89
N THR A 89 -16.28 15.39 3.02
CA THR A 89 -16.59 14.71 4.28
C THR A 89 -15.74 13.45 4.38
N ILE A 90 -15.69 12.82 5.55
CA ILE A 90 -15.06 11.49 5.69
C ILE A 90 -15.74 10.45 4.79
N ASN A 91 -17.04 10.60 4.50
CA ASN A 91 -17.78 9.73 3.59
C ASN A 91 -17.34 9.94 2.14
N THR A 92 -17.07 11.18 1.73
CA THR A 92 -16.55 11.49 0.39
C THR A 92 -15.18 10.79 0.18
N TYR A 93 -14.32 10.79 1.20
CA TYR A 93 -13.05 10.04 1.17
C TYR A 93 -13.27 8.52 1.14
N ARG A 94 -14.14 8.00 2.00
CA ARG A 94 -14.52 6.57 1.99
C ARG A 94 -14.97 6.14 0.60
N ASP A 95 -15.88 6.88 -0.03
CA ASP A 95 -16.49 6.50 -1.30
C ASP A 95 -15.46 6.51 -2.44
N LYS A 96 -14.50 7.45 -2.41
CA LYS A 96 -13.35 7.45 -3.33
C LYS A 96 -12.51 6.17 -3.20
N VAL A 97 -12.18 5.76 -1.97
CA VAL A 97 -11.39 4.55 -1.71
C VAL A 97 -12.17 3.29 -2.06
N VAL A 98 -13.48 3.23 -1.75
CA VAL A 98 -14.37 2.13 -2.15
C VAL A 98 -14.41 1.97 -3.67
N ALA A 99 -14.52 3.08 -4.41
CA ALA A 99 -14.49 3.05 -5.87
C ALA A 99 -13.15 2.49 -6.41
N ALA A 100 -12.03 2.90 -5.81
CA ALA A 100 -10.71 2.37 -6.16
C ALA A 100 -10.61 0.85 -5.89
N ILE A 101 -11.10 0.38 -4.73
CA ILE A 101 -11.12 -1.05 -4.39
C ILE A 101 -12.01 -1.85 -5.36
N ASN A 102 -13.19 -1.33 -5.70
CA ASN A 102 -14.11 -2.01 -6.61
C ASN A 102 -13.59 -2.11 -8.05
N ALA A 103 -12.63 -1.27 -8.44
CA ALA A 103 -11.92 -1.37 -9.71
C ALA A 103 -10.81 -2.45 -9.72
N THR A 104 -10.52 -3.06 -8.57
CA THR A 104 -9.52 -4.14 -8.44
C THR A 104 -10.17 -5.52 -8.46
N ASN A 105 -9.35 -6.54 -8.73
CA ASN A 105 -9.79 -7.93 -8.69
C ASN A 105 -9.53 -8.52 -7.31
N GLY A 106 -10.59 -9.03 -6.67
CA GLY A 106 -10.52 -9.73 -5.38
C GLY A 106 -10.41 -8.81 -4.16
N PRO A 107 -10.24 -9.39 -2.97
CA PRO A 107 -9.97 -8.65 -1.73
C PRO A 107 -8.59 -7.98 -1.74
N VAL A 108 -8.44 -6.88 -1.00
CA VAL A 108 -7.20 -6.08 -0.98
C VAL A 108 -6.55 -6.03 0.40
N VAL A 109 -5.24 -5.75 0.42
CA VAL A 109 -4.55 -5.23 1.60
C VAL A 109 -4.74 -3.72 1.60
N LEU A 110 -5.60 -3.24 2.50
CA LEU A 110 -5.95 -1.82 2.60
C LEU A 110 -5.07 -1.14 3.66
N VAL A 111 -4.26 -0.17 3.23
CA VAL A 111 -3.29 0.52 4.07
C VAL A 111 -3.65 2.00 4.16
N GLY A 112 -3.75 2.53 5.37
CA GLY A 112 -4.04 3.94 5.62
C GLY A 112 -3.02 4.56 6.56
N HIS A 113 -2.44 5.68 6.13
CA HIS A 113 -1.52 6.48 6.95
C HIS A 113 -2.24 7.68 7.58
N SER A 114 -1.97 7.97 8.86
CA SER A 114 -2.52 9.15 9.55
C SER A 114 -4.05 9.26 9.42
N LEU A 115 -4.58 10.37 8.86
CA LEU A 115 -5.99 10.55 8.45
C LEU A 115 -6.53 9.34 7.66
N GLY A 116 -5.71 8.77 6.78
CA GLY A 116 -6.00 7.55 6.03
C GLY A 116 -6.45 6.39 6.92
N GLY A 117 -5.97 6.29 8.17
CA GLY A 117 -6.43 5.29 9.14
C GLY A 117 -7.94 5.37 9.44
N ALA A 118 -8.46 6.57 9.66
CA ALA A 118 -9.90 6.77 9.89
C ALA A 118 -10.71 6.45 8.63
N ILE A 119 -10.19 6.83 7.46
CA ILE A 119 -10.83 6.57 6.16
C ILE A 119 -10.93 5.05 5.92
N ILE A 120 -9.82 4.31 6.06
CA ILE A 120 -9.83 2.85 5.83
C ILE A 120 -10.73 2.13 6.84
N THR A 121 -10.91 2.67 8.04
CA THR A 121 -11.86 2.15 9.03
C THR A 121 -13.30 2.25 8.51
N ALA A 122 -13.69 3.43 7.99
CA ALA A 122 -15.01 3.63 7.38
C ALA A 122 -15.21 2.77 6.11
N VAL A 123 -14.14 2.54 5.34
CA VAL A 123 -14.16 1.66 4.14
C VAL A 123 -14.38 0.21 4.55
N ALA A 124 -13.62 -0.28 5.53
CA ALA A 124 -13.72 -1.65 5.99
C ALA A 124 -15.06 -1.96 6.68
N ASP A 125 -15.73 -0.96 7.28
CA ASP A 125 -17.11 -1.10 7.74
C ASP A 125 -18.11 -1.20 6.56
N SER A 126 -17.92 -0.40 5.52
CA SER A 126 -18.80 -0.37 4.35
C SER A 126 -18.72 -1.65 3.51
N ILE A 127 -17.51 -2.16 3.27
CA ILE A 127 -17.24 -3.29 2.37
C ILE A 127 -16.28 -4.34 2.98
N PRO A 128 -16.56 -4.90 4.17
CA PRO A 128 -15.62 -5.77 4.88
C PRO A 128 -15.18 -7.00 4.07
N GLY A 129 -16.06 -7.55 3.23
CA GLY A 129 -15.74 -8.69 2.36
C GLY A 129 -14.74 -8.40 1.24
N LYS A 130 -14.39 -7.13 1.00
CA LYS A 130 -13.37 -6.70 0.03
C LYS A 130 -12.02 -6.36 0.68
N VAL A 131 -11.92 -6.40 2.01
CA VAL A 131 -10.70 -6.07 2.74
C VAL A 131 -10.13 -7.35 3.33
N GLU A 132 -9.03 -7.85 2.75
CA GLU A 132 -8.32 -9.03 3.25
C GLU A 132 -7.59 -8.70 4.55
N ARG A 133 -6.92 -7.54 4.59
CA ARG A 133 -6.16 -7.05 5.74
C ARG A 133 -6.29 -5.53 5.82
N LEU A 134 -6.51 -5.03 7.02
CA LEU A 134 -6.61 -3.60 7.32
C LEU A 134 -5.35 -3.16 8.09
N VAL A 135 -4.52 -2.32 7.46
CA VAL A 135 -3.22 -1.91 8.00
C VAL A 135 -3.21 -0.41 8.27
N TYR A 136 -2.99 -0.05 9.53
CA TYR A 136 -2.81 1.31 9.99
C TYR A 136 -1.31 1.62 10.06
N LEU A 137 -0.82 2.61 9.32
CA LEU A 137 0.56 3.09 9.42
C LEU A 137 0.56 4.44 10.13
N ALA A 138 0.96 4.50 11.40
CA ALA A 138 0.82 5.72 12.20
C ALA A 138 -0.56 6.39 12.00
N GLY A 139 -1.62 5.58 12.00
CA GLY A 139 -2.96 5.96 11.54
C GLY A 139 -3.93 6.16 12.68
N PHE A 140 -4.88 7.09 12.53
CA PHE A 140 -5.99 7.20 13.47
C PHE A 140 -6.88 5.96 13.41
N VAL A 141 -7.29 5.44 14.58
CA VAL A 141 -8.20 4.29 14.71
C VAL A 141 -9.42 4.73 15.52
N PRO A 142 -10.42 5.36 14.88
CA PRO A 142 -11.62 5.81 15.58
C PRO A 142 -12.49 4.63 16.02
N ALA A 143 -13.00 4.72 17.25
CA ALA A 143 -14.12 3.89 17.68
C ALA A 143 -15.42 4.30 16.96
N ASN A 144 -16.48 3.50 17.12
CA ASN A 144 -17.80 3.89 16.63
C ASN A 144 -18.24 5.23 17.24
N ASN A 145 -18.77 6.12 16.40
CA ASN A 145 -19.19 7.47 16.76
C ASN A 145 -18.06 8.37 17.30
N GLN A 146 -16.82 8.12 16.86
CA GLN A 146 -15.65 8.95 17.19
C GLN A 146 -15.13 9.65 15.93
N SER A 147 -14.64 10.89 16.09
CA SER A 147 -13.93 11.62 15.03
C SER A 147 -12.43 11.67 15.30
N ILE A 148 -11.66 12.10 14.29
CA ILE A 148 -10.23 12.39 14.44
C ILE A 148 -10.02 13.53 15.42
N LEU A 149 -10.86 14.56 15.36
CA LEU A 149 -10.83 15.66 16.31
C LEU A 149 -10.95 15.19 17.76
N ASP A 150 -11.82 14.22 18.06
CA ASP A 150 -11.88 13.66 19.42
C ASP A 150 -10.55 13.00 19.80
N LEU A 151 -9.95 12.25 18.88
CA LEU A 151 -8.68 11.55 19.10
C LEU A 151 -7.53 12.52 19.37
N THR A 152 -7.41 13.59 18.58
CA THR A 152 -6.33 14.57 18.75
C THR A 152 -6.41 15.32 20.08
N THR A 153 -7.61 15.52 20.64
CA THR A 153 -7.75 16.11 21.99
C THR A 153 -7.13 15.25 23.11
N MET A 154 -6.88 13.96 22.85
CA MET A 154 -6.25 13.04 23.79
C MET A 154 -4.72 12.99 23.69
N ASP A 155 -4.11 13.82 22.84
CA ASP A 155 -2.69 13.85 22.54
C ASP A 155 -2.04 15.21 22.87
N PRO A 156 -1.86 15.53 24.17
CA PRO A 156 -1.37 16.84 24.60
C PRO A 156 0.08 17.13 24.18
N ASN A 157 0.84 16.11 23.78
CA ASN A 157 2.24 16.22 23.41
C ASN A 157 2.45 16.29 21.88
N SER A 158 1.36 16.23 21.10
CA SER A 158 1.42 16.38 19.65
C SER A 158 1.91 17.78 19.26
N LEU A 159 2.85 17.85 18.33
CA LEU A 159 3.26 19.11 17.69
C LEU A 159 2.30 19.50 16.54
N PHE A 160 1.42 18.59 16.09
CA PHE A 160 0.53 18.82 14.96
C PHE A 160 -0.50 19.90 15.26
N GLY A 161 -1.31 19.72 16.31
CA GLY A 161 -2.37 20.67 16.67
C GLY A 161 -1.87 22.12 16.84
N PRO A 162 -0.82 22.37 17.65
CA PRO A 162 -0.24 23.70 17.82
C PRO A 162 0.38 24.31 16.55
N SER A 163 0.69 23.48 15.54
CA SER A 163 1.27 23.94 14.28
C SER A 163 0.24 24.38 13.24
N LEU A 164 -1.05 24.14 13.49
CA LEU A 164 -2.12 24.46 12.57
C LEU A 164 -2.52 25.94 12.64
N GLU A 165 -2.68 26.51 11.45
CA GLU A 165 -3.36 27.76 11.18
C GLU A 165 -4.63 27.47 10.37
N PHE A 166 -5.55 28.41 10.28
CA PHE A 166 -6.85 28.19 9.63
C PHE A 166 -7.17 29.30 8.64
N SER A 167 -7.82 28.95 7.52
CA SER A 167 -8.32 29.94 6.56
C SER A 167 -9.35 30.86 7.22
N ALA A 168 -9.52 32.07 6.66
CA ALA A 168 -10.45 33.06 7.20
C ALA A 168 -11.91 32.56 7.29
N ASP A 169 -12.30 31.65 6.38
CA ASP A 169 -13.63 31.04 6.38
C ASP A 169 -13.71 29.72 7.17
N GLY A 170 -12.62 29.31 7.83
CA GLY A 170 -12.53 28.11 8.66
C GLY A 170 -12.72 26.79 7.91
N SER A 171 -12.59 26.79 6.58
CA SER A 171 -12.77 25.57 5.77
C SER A 171 -11.48 24.75 5.59
N LEU A 172 -10.32 25.39 5.74
CA LEU A 172 -9.00 24.81 5.49
C LEU A 172 -8.07 24.98 6.68
N ALA A 173 -7.37 23.90 7.04
CA ALA A 173 -6.22 23.93 7.94
C ALA A 173 -4.95 24.13 7.12
N ILE A 174 -3.99 24.86 7.67
CA ILE A 174 -2.76 25.27 7.01
C ILE A 174 -1.62 24.93 7.96
N ILE A 175 -0.57 24.30 7.43
CA ILE A 175 0.71 24.16 8.13
C ILE A 175 1.77 24.87 7.29
N SER A 176 2.56 25.73 7.92
CA SER A 176 3.62 26.46 7.22
C SER A 176 4.79 25.54 6.88
N ASN A 177 5.56 25.88 5.84
CA ASN A 177 6.68 25.04 5.37
C ASN A 177 7.79 24.89 6.43
N ASP A 178 7.99 25.86 7.31
CA ASP A 178 8.92 25.78 8.43
C ASP A 178 8.44 24.82 9.53
N LYS A 179 7.14 24.50 9.60
CA LYS A 179 6.55 23.58 10.58
C LYS A 179 6.29 22.17 10.03
N ILE A 180 6.02 22.01 8.74
CA ILE A 180 5.64 20.70 8.18
C ILE A 180 6.72 19.63 8.38
N VAL A 181 8.00 19.96 8.13
CA VAL A 181 9.09 19.01 8.30
C VAL A 181 9.29 18.61 9.77
N PRO A 182 9.44 19.55 10.75
CA PRO A 182 9.58 19.20 12.16
C PRO A 182 8.43 18.36 12.74
N VAL A 183 7.21 18.52 12.22
CA VAL A 183 6.02 17.79 12.67
C VAL A 183 5.92 16.41 12.01
N PHE A 184 6.15 16.32 10.70
CA PHE A 184 5.84 15.10 9.93
C PHE A 184 7.06 14.19 9.68
N ALA A 185 8.24 14.77 9.51
CA ALA A 185 9.42 14.03 9.06
C ALA A 185 10.72 14.68 9.53
N GLN A 186 10.85 14.87 10.85
CA GLN A 186 12.06 15.44 11.45
C GLN A 186 13.31 14.57 11.19
N ASP A 187 13.10 13.29 10.88
CA ASP A 187 14.10 12.28 10.52
C ASP A 187 14.40 12.23 9.01
N ALA A 188 13.81 13.11 8.19
CA ALA A 188 14.00 13.12 6.74
C ALA A 188 15.40 13.57 6.30
N ASN A 189 15.84 13.03 5.17
CA ASN A 189 16.92 13.62 4.37
C ASN A 189 16.41 14.84 3.58
N ASP A 190 17.31 15.59 2.93
CA ASP A 190 16.95 16.85 2.27
C ASP A 190 16.03 16.65 1.04
N GLU A 191 16.13 15.51 0.37
CA GLU A 191 15.22 15.13 -0.72
C GLU A 191 13.78 15.01 -0.22
N VAL A 192 13.55 14.25 0.85
CA VAL A 192 12.22 14.06 1.45
C VAL A 192 11.70 15.37 2.06
N LYS A 193 12.56 16.17 2.70
CA LYS A 193 12.16 17.50 3.21
C LYS A 193 11.64 18.38 2.08
N LYS A 194 12.39 18.45 0.96
CA LYS A 194 11.99 19.22 -0.22
C LYS A 194 10.69 18.69 -0.81
N LEU A 195 10.56 17.37 -0.92
CA LEU A 195 9.34 16.73 -1.42
C LEU A 195 8.11 17.12 -0.60
N LEU A 196 8.19 17.10 0.74
CA LEU A 196 7.10 17.51 1.62
C LEU A 196 6.75 18.99 1.43
N MET A 197 7.75 19.89 1.44
CA MET A 197 7.52 21.33 1.30
C MET A 197 6.95 21.71 -0.07
N ASP A 198 7.44 21.09 -1.16
CA ASP A 198 6.98 21.37 -2.53
C ASP A 198 5.54 20.90 -2.76
N ASN A 199 5.08 19.91 -1.98
CA ASN A 199 3.73 19.35 -2.10
C ASN A 199 2.80 19.72 -0.94
N ASN A 200 3.25 20.59 -0.02
CA ASN A 200 2.44 21.04 1.10
C ASN A 200 1.27 21.89 0.61
N ARG A 201 0.07 21.56 1.05
CA ARG A 201 -1.17 22.25 0.66
C ARG A 201 -2.15 22.33 1.82
N PRO A 202 -3.03 23.33 1.85
CA PRO A 202 -4.09 23.40 2.85
C PRO A 202 -5.00 22.16 2.85
N GLU A 203 -5.42 21.73 4.03
CA GLU A 203 -6.19 20.52 4.28
C GLU A 203 -7.68 20.85 4.54
N PRO A 204 -8.65 20.18 3.88
CA PRO A 204 -10.07 20.27 4.25
C PRO A 204 -10.31 19.85 5.71
N ILE A 205 -10.92 20.72 6.52
CA ILE A 205 -11.10 20.46 7.96
C ILE A 205 -12.28 19.53 8.25
N ALA A 206 -13.40 19.70 7.53
CA ALA A 206 -14.66 19.03 7.84
C ALA A 206 -14.52 17.50 8.06
N PRO A 207 -13.76 16.75 7.24
CA PRO A 207 -13.53 15.32 7.46
C PRO A 207 -12.89 14.95 8.80
N GLN A 208 -12.13 15.85 9.42
CA GLN A 208 -11.50 15.60 10.73
C GLN A 208 -12.53 15.67 11.87
N ALA A 209 -13.60 16.45 11.71
CA ALA A 209 -14.66 16.60 12.69
C ALA A 209 -15.78 15.56 12.51
N ASP A 210 -15.95 15.03 11.30
CA ASP A 210 -16.95 14.00 11.00
C ASP A 210 -16.74 12.74 11.85
N LYS A 211 -17.85 12.18 12.34
CA LYS A 211 -17.85 10.91 13.08
C LYS A 211 -17.77 9.72 12.13
N VAL A 212 -16.92 8.76 12.46
CA VAL A 212 -16.95 7.44 11.83
C VAL A 212 -18.02 6.59 12.51
N PHE A 213 -18.94 6.03 11.73
CA PHE A 213 -19.98 5.13 12.22
C PHE A 213 -19.70 3.72 11.75
N LEU A 214 -19.58 2.79 12.71
CA LEU A 214 -19.33 1.37 12.47
C LEU A 214 -20.65 0.63 12.60
N LYS A 215 -21.32 0.38 11.47
CA LYS A 215 -22.67 -0.18 11.43
C LYS A 215 -22.66 -1.66 11.04
N ASN A 216 -21.61 -2.14 10.40
CA ASN A 216 -21.54 -3.48 9.86
C ASN A 216 -20.87 -4.44 10.86
N PRO A 217 -21.59 -5.43 11.42
CA PRO A 217 -21.01 -6.35 12.39
C PRO A 217 -19.85 -7.17 11.81
N ALA A 218 -19.80 -7.39 10.49
CA ALA A 218 -18.70 -8.12 9.85
C ALA A 218 -17.36 -7.38 9.92
N PHE A 219 -17.35 -6.06 10.14
CA PHE A 219 -16.13 -5.27 10.36
C PHE A 219 -15.28 -5.82 11.52
N ALA A 220 -15.93 -6.36 12.57
CA ALA A 220 -15.24 -6.93 13.71
C ALA A 220 -14.30 -8.09 13.30
N GLY A 221 -14.68 -8.84 12.26
CA GLY A 221 -13.90 -9.97 11.74
C GLY A 221 -12.76 -9.61 10.79
N VAL A 222 -12.68 -8.36 10.30
CA VAL A 222 -11.59 -7.93 9.41
C VAL A 222 -10.27 -7.95 10.19
N PRO A 223 -9.23 -8.68 9.72
CA PRO A 223 -7.91 -8.70 10.37
C PRO A 223 -7.27 -7.31 10.38
N LYS A 224 -6.87 -6.85 11.57
CA LYS A 224 -6.30 -5.51 11.79
C LYS A 224 -4.82 -5.61 12.18
N TYR A 225 -4.03 -4.71 11.61
CA TYR A 225 -2.60 -4.59 11.81
C TYR A 225 -2.25 -3.14 12.04
N TYR A 226 -1.30 -2.88 12.92
CA TYR A 226 -0.83 -1.53 13.18
C TYR A 226 0.69 -1.48 13.06
N ILE A 227 1.21 -0.52 12.32
CA ILE A 227 2.63 -0.20 12.21
C ILE A 227 2.81 1.15 12.92
N GLN A 228 3.37 1.12 14.12
CA GLN A 228 3.61 2.32 14.93
C GLN A 228 4.94 2.98 14.60
N THR A 229 4.98 4.29 14.74
CA THR A 229 6.14 5.15 14.51
C THR A 229 6.62 5.68 15.87
N ILE A 230 7.84 5.33 16.25
CA ILE A 230 8.29 5.51 17.64
C ILE A 230 8.62 6.97 17.96
N GLN A 231 9.06 7.75 16.97
CA GLN A 231 9.48 9.15 17.14
C GLN A 231 8.45 10.11 16.55
N ASP A 232 7.19 9.70 16.47
CA ASP A 232 6.13 10.48 15.83
C ASP A 232 5.77 11.73 16.63
N HIS A 233 5.88 12.90 15.99
CA HIS A 233 5.50 14.18 16.57
C HIS A 233 4.07 14.61 16.22
N ALA A 234 3.42 13.98 15.24
CA ALA A 234 2.08 14.34 14.80
C ALA A 234 1.00 13.52 15.53
N ILE A 235 1.16 12.20 15.57
CA ILE A 235 0.34 11.29 16.38
C ILE A 235 1.30 10.60 17.33
N THR A 236 1.41 11.09 18.55
CA THR A 236 2.47 10.61 19.46
C THR A 236 2.32 9.12 19.74
N ILE A 237 3.42 8.46 20.04
CA ILE A 237 3.44 7.03 20.37
C ILE A 237 2.44 6.66 21.48
N ASP A 238 2.18 7.58 22.42
CA ASP A 238 1.21 7.39 23.48
C ASP A 238 -0.23 7.36 22.96
N LEU A 239 -0.60 8.27 22.04
CA LEU A 239 -1.91 8.22 21.40
C LEU A 239 -2.05 6.97 20.51
N GLN A 240 -1.01 6.61 19.75
CA GLN A 240 -1.02 5.39 18.93
C GLN A 240 -1.30 4.15 19.80
N LYS A 241 -0.60 3.99 20.93
CA LYS A 241 -0.82 2.89 21.88
C LYS A 241 -2.22 2.88 22.48
N LYS A 242 -2.78 4.05 22.83
CA LYS A 242 -4.16 4.17 23.31
C LYS A 242 -5.16 3.68 22.26
N MET A 243 -5.01 4.11 21.01
CA MET A 243 -5.87 3.70 19.90
C MET A 243 -5.76 2.20 19.60
N ILE A 244 -4.53 1.66 19.54
CA ILE A 244 -4.26 0.22 19.36
C ILE A 244 -4.97 -0.61 20.44
N SER A 245 -4.82 -0.20 21.70
CA SER A 245 -5.42 -0.89 22.85
C SER A 245 -6.94 -0.85 22.80
N ALA A 246 -7.52 0.35 22.59
CA ALA A 246 -8.96 0.55 22.52
C ALA A 246 -9.61 -0.23 21.36
N ALA A 247 -8.93 -0.33 20.22
CA ALA A 247 -9.39 -1.10 19.06
C ALA A 247 -9.11 -2.61 19.17
N GLY A 248 -8.42 -3.07 20.23
CA GLY A 248 -8.09 -4.48 20.45
C GLY A 248 -7.11 -5.05 19.42
N ILE A 249 -6.34 -4.23 18.72
CA ILE A 249 -5.42 -4.67 17.68
C ILE A 249 -4.24 -5.44 18.32
N LYS A 250 -4.00 -6.67 17.87
CA LYS A 250 -2.93 -7.54 18.40
C LYS A 250 -1.70 -7.63 17.51
N ASN A 251 -1.86 -7.46 16.20
CA ASN A 251 -0.75 -7.50 15.25
C ASN A 251 -0.11 -6.11 15.17
N VAL A 252 0.91 -5.87 16.00
CA VAL A 252 1.58 -4.56 16.09
C VAL A 252 3.05 -4.69 15.69
N TYR A 253 3.47 -3.84 14.76
CA TYR A 253 4.84 -3.69 14.29
C TYR A 253 5.32 -2.26 14.58
N SER A 254 6.63 -2.04 14.52
CA SER A 254 7.20 -0.71 14.81
C SER A 254 8.23 -0.31 13.75
N VAL A 255 8.33 0.99 13.51
CA VAL A 255 9.38 1.65 12.75
C VAL A 255 9.98 2.77 13.60
N GLU A 256 11.30 2.79 13.70
CA GLU A 256 12.05 3.86 14.35
C GLU A 256 12.12 5.08 13.43
N SER A 257 11.05 5.86 13.39
CA SER A 257 10.89 7.02 12.51
C SER A 257 9.98 8.08 13.10
N GLY A 258 9.98 9.25 12.45
CA GLY A 258 8.91 10.24 12.57
C GLY A 258 7.59 9.76 11.94
N HIS A 259 6.69 10.71 11.65
CA HIS A 259 5.33 10.43 11.21
C HIS A 259 5.23 9.84 9.78
N CYS A 260 6.22 10.08 8.92
CA CYS A 260 6.19 9.70 7.50
C CYS A 260 7.17 8.56 7.13
N PRO A 261 7.09 7.36 7.73
CA PRO A 261 8.02 6.27 7.45
C PRO A 261 7.93 5.73 6.02
N MET A 262 6.82 5.94 5.32
CA MET A 262 6.71 5.59 3.90
C MET A 262 7.62 6.45 2.99
N LEU A 263 8.12 7.57 3.51
CA LEU A 263 9.11 8.41 2.86
C LEU A 263 10.51 8.22 3.46
N THR A 264 10.64 8.20 4.79
CA THR A 264 11.96 8.17 5.46
C THR A 264 12.52 6.76 5.67
N GLN A 265 11.65 5.74 5.69
CA GLN A 265 11.97 4.33 5.97
C GLN A 265 11.24 3.39 5.00
N ALA A 266 11.13 3.80 3.72
CA ALA A 266 10.27 3.15 2.73
C ALA A 266 10.55 1.64 2.56
N ASP A 267 11.83 1.25 2.61
CA ASP A 267 12.23 -0.15 2.57
C ASP A 267 11.63 -0.96 3.73
N LYS A 268 11.79 -0.44 4.96
CA LYS A 268 11.27 -1.09 6.16
C LYS A 268 9.74 -1.20 6.13
N VAL A 269 9.05 -0.15 5.70
CA VAL A 269 7.59 -0.16 5.55
C VAL A 269 7.16 -1.20 4.52
N SER A 270 7.83 -1.24 3.36
CA SER A 270 7.49 -2.20 2.30
C SER A 270 7.70 -3.64 2.75
N ASP A 271 8.80 -3.93 3.45
CA ASP A 271 9.10 -5.27 3.96
C ASP A 271 8.04 -5.72 4.99
N LEU A 272 7.60 -4.81 5.87
CA LEU A 272 6.51 -5.08 6.82
C LEU A 272 5.17 -5.33 6.10
N LEU A 273 4.85 -4.55 5.07
CA LEU A 273 3.63 -4.74 4.29
C LEU A 273 3.64 -6.08 3.54
N LEU A 274 4.78 -6.46 2.94
CA LEU A 274 4.97 -7.77 2.32
C LEU A 274 4.88 -8.91 3.34
N GLN A 275 5.43 -8.72 4.54
CA GLN A 275 5.30 -9.70 5.63
C GLN A 275 3.84 -9.86 6.06
N ILE A 276 3.13 -8.75 6.26
CA ILE A 276 1.72 -8.75 6.66
C ILE A 276 0.87 -9.45 5.60
N ALA A 277 1.16 -9.24 4.32
CA ALA A 277 0.37 -9.76 3.21
C ALA A 277 0.55 -11.26 2.90
N LYS A 278 1.56 -11.91 3.50
CA LYS A 278 1.73 -13.37 3.47
C LYS A 278 0.62 -14.05 4.28
#